data_AF-A0A2D5FE89-F1
#
_entry.id   AF-A0A2D5FE89-F1
#
_cell.length_a   1.000
_cell.length_b   1.000
_cell.length_c   1.000
_cell.angle_alpha   90.00
_cell.angle_beta   90.00
_cell.angle_gamma   90.00
#
_symmetry.space_group_name_H-M   'P 1'
#
loop_
_entity.id
_entity.type
_entity.pdbx_description
1 polymer ?
#
loop_
_entity_poly.entity_id
_entity_poly.type
_entity_poly.pdbx_seq_one_letter_code
_entity_poly.pdbx_strand_id
1 'polypeptide(L)'
;MSNNEFTDDFVPTFLNQEPVVILGLTDSEVMTSGLISILLSLVLAVASGLLAASFMVGLVVLISLFIGFLIGCSFMFRYFKRDKPRGYFGALIKTRLGIGGKSYYLRDEPLIIGRTNKRVVVYE
;
A
#
# COMPACT_ATOMS: atom_id res chain seq x y z
N MET A 1 -20.71 -30.77 -15.72
CA MET A 1 -20.10 -29.58 -15.10
C MET A 1 -21.02 -28.41 -15.37
N SER A 2 -21.55 -27.75 -14.33
CA SER A 2 -22.57 -26.70 -14.49
C SER A 2 -21.91 -25.35 -14.72
N ASN A 3 -22.47 -24.52 -15.60
CA ASN A 3 -21.92 -23.20 -15.96
C ASN A 3 -21.91 -22.19 -14.79
N ASN A 4 -22.48 -22.53 -13.63
CA ASN A 4 -22.59 -21.64 -12.47
C ASN A 4 -21.39 -21.72 -11.51
N GLU A 5 -20.52 -22.72 -11.68
CA GLU A 5 -19.36 -22.97 -10.80
C GLU A 5 -18.20 -21.97 -11.02
N PHE A 6 -18.19 -21.27 -12.16
CA PHE A 6 -17.13 -20.31 -12.51
C PHE A 6 -17.46 -18.85 -12.23
N THR A 7 -18.69 -18.52 -11.81
CA THR A 7 -19.10 -17.13 -11.60
C THR A 7 -18.97 -16.66 -10.15
N ASP A 8 -19.09 -17.54 -9.16
CA ASP A 8 -19.14 -17.13 -7.74
C ASP A 8 -17.76 -17.01 -7.07
N ASP A 9 -16.75 -17.77 -7.49
CA ASP A 9 -15.42 -17.74 -6.87
C ASP A 9 -14.60 -16.47 -7.23
N PHE A 10 -15.01 -15.71 -8.24
CA PHE A 10 -14.31 -14.48 -8.65
C PHE A 10 -14.78 -13.23 -7.88
N VAL A 11 -16.01 -13.21 -7.36
CA VAL A 11 -16.64 -12.00 -6.82
C VAL A 11 -16.03 -11.49 -5.49
N PRO A 12 -15.69 -12.32 -4.49
CA PRO A 12 -15.33 -11.81 -3.16
C PRO A 12 -13.97 -11.09 -3.15
N THR A 13 -13.04 -11.48 -4.03
CA THR A 13 -11.71 -10.86 -4.10
C THR A 13 -11.75 -9.45 -4.70
N PHE A 14 -12.76 -9.12 -5.52
CA PHE A 14 -12.96 -7.76 -6.04
C PHE A 14 -13.63 -6.83 -5.04
N LEU A 15 -14.47 -7.35 -4.14
CA LEU A 15 -15.14 -6.55 -3.10
C LEU A 15 -14.15 -5.88 -2.13
N ASN A 16 -12.99 -6.50 -1.91
CA ASN A 16 -11.92 -5.95 -1.07
C ASN A 16 -10.85 -5.17 -1.85
N GLN A 17 -10.98 -5.04 -3.18
CA GLN A 17 -10.00 -4.33 -4.01
C GLN A 17 -10.27 -2.83 -4.01
N GLU A 18 -9.35 -2.08 -3.41
CA GLU A 18 -9.30 -0.64 -3.57
C GLU A 18 -8.67 -0.27 -4.92
N PRO A 19 -9.15 0.80 -5.58
CA PRO A 19 -8.60 1.27 -6.85
C PRO A 19 -7.14 1.69 -6.68
N VAL A 20 -6.32 1.38 -7.68
CA VAL A 20 -4.93 1.86 -7.77
C VAL A 20 -4.95 3.27 -8.34
N VAL A 21 -4.43 4.23 -7.58
CA VAL A 21 -4.55 5.66 -7.89
C VAL A 21 -3.26 6.19 -8.51
N ILE A 22 -2.14 6.13 -7.78
CA ILE A 22 -0.86 6.73 -8.18
C ILE A 22 0.29 5.74 -7.95
N LEU A 23 1.22 5.64 -8.89
CA LEU A 23 2.45 4.85 -8.77
C LEU A 23 2.23 3.37 -8.36
N GLY A 24 1.08 2.76 -8.67
CA GLY A 24 0.80 1.37 -8.28
C GLY A 24 0.39 1.20 -6.81
N LEU A 25 0.04 2.30 -6.13
CA LEU A 25 -0.51 2.34 -4.79
C LEU A 25 -2.04 2.45 -4.84
N THR A 26 -2.72 1.73 -3.94
CA THR A 26 -4.16 1.90 -3.69
C THR A 26 -4.42 3.17 -2.88
N ASP A 27 -5.67 3.61 -2.85
CA ASP A 27 -6.07 4.85 -2.17
C ASP A 27 -5.56 4.94 -0.70
N SER A 28 -5.80 3.89 0.11
CA SER A 28 -5.30 3.84 1.50
C SER A 28 -3.77 3.90 1.59
N GLU A 29 -3.07 3.35 0.61
CA GLU A 29 -1.60 3.31 0.57
C GLU A 29 -1.02 4.66 0.16
N VAL A 30 -1.69 5.38 -0.75
CA VAL A 30 -1.36 6.76 -1.09
C VAL A 30 -1.54 7.66 0.14
N MET A 31 -2.65 7.51 0.87
CA MET A 31 -2.89 8.32 2.07
C MET A 31 -1.85 8.06 3.16
N THR A 32 -1.52 6.79 3.43
CA THR A 32 -0.50 6.43 4.44
C THR A 32 0.91 6.84 4.00
N SER A 33 1.30 6.60 2.75
CA SER A 33 2.60 7.04 2.24
C SER A 33 2.72 8.56 2.21
N GLY A 34 1.65 9.29 1.86
CA GLY A 34 1.59 10.74 1.90
C GLY A 34 1.81 11.29 3.30
N LEU A 35 1.11 10.75 4.30
CA LEU A 35 1.29 11.15 5.71
C LEU A 35 2.72 10.91 6.19
N ILE A 36 3.28 9.72 5.92
CA ILE A 36 4.67 9.40 6.29
C ILE A 36 5.65 10.37 5.63
N SER A 37 5.43 10.65 4.34
CA SER A 37 6.30 11.54 3.56
C SER A 37 6.26 12.97 4.08
N ILE A 38 5.07 13.50 4.43
CA ILE A 38 4.91 14.82 5.03
C ILE A 38 5.63 14.89 6.38
N LEU A 39 5.39 13.92 7.26
CA LEU A 39 5.99 13.93 8.60
C LEU A 39 7.52 13.87 8.56
N LEU A 40 8.08 12.95 7.76
CA LEU A 40 9.53 12.80 7.63
C LEU A 40 10.19 13.99 6.95
N SER A 41 9.61 14.48 5.85
CA SER A 41 10.14 15.65 5.14
C SER A 41 10.07 16.91 6.00
N LEU A 42 9.00 17.10 6.79
CA LEU A 42 8.85 18.26 7.65
C LEU A 42 9.91 18.31 8.76
N VAL A 43 10.14 17.18 9.44
CA VAL A 43 11.17 17.12 10.51
C VAL A 43 12.56 17.45 9.96
N LEU A 44 12.91 16.87 8.80
CA LEU A 44 14.21 17.11 8.17
C LEU A 44 14.32 18.52 7.58
N ALA A 45 13.23 19.06 7.03
CA ALA A 45 13.18 20.42 6.50
C ALA A 45 13.39 21.46 7.61
N VAL A 46 12.72 21.32 8.75
CA VAL A 46 12.88 22.22 9.91
C VAL A 46 14.32 22.17 10.41
N ALA A 47 14.90 20.97 10.58
CA ALA A 47 16.29 20.82 11.00
C ALA A 47 17.26 21.51 10.01
N SER A 48 17.07 21.29 8.71
CA SER A 48 17.91 21.89 7.67
C SER A 48 17.78 23.42 7.59
N GLY A 49 16.57 23.96 7.75
CA GLY A 49 16.31 25.40 7.74
C GLY A 49 16.94 26.11 8.94
N LEU A 50 16.89 25.48 10.12
CA LEU A 50 17.56 25.98 11.33
C LEU A 50 19.08 25.96 11.18
N LEU A 51 19.66 24.88 10.65
CA LEU A 51 21.11 24.77 10.42
C LEU A 51 21.63 25.79 9.39
N ALA A 52 20.87 26.04 8.34
CA ALA A 52 21.23 27.00 7.30
C ALA A 52 20.86 28.46 7.65
N ALA A 53 20.20 28.69 8.79
CA ALA A 53 19.61 29.98 9.18
C ALA A 53 18.77 30.62 8.05
N SER A 54 18.11 29.79 7.23
CA SER A 54 17.39 30.23 6.03
C SER A 54 16.11 29.43 5.84
N PHE A 55 14.99 30.15 5.82
CA PHE A 55 13.68 29.59 5.56
C PHE A 55 13.55 29.01 4.14
N MET A 56 14.22 29.63 3.16
CA MET A 56 14.18 29.17 1.77
C MET A 56 14.84 27.80 1.60
N VAL A 57 15.92 27.54 2.34
CA VAL A 57 16.57 26.22 2.34
C VAL A 57 15.61 25.17 2.91
N GLY A 58 14.94 25.47 4.02
CA GLY A 58 13.95 24.57 4.61
C GLY A 58 12.81 24.23 3.64
N LEU A 59 12.28 25.20 2.90
CA LEU A 59 11.23 24.95 1.90
C LEU A 59 11.68 24.08 0.73
N VAL A 60 12.87 24.33 0.19
CA VAL A 60 13.43 23.52 -0.91
C VAL A 60 13.66 22.08 -0.44
N VAL A 61 14.19 21.89 0.76
CA VAL A 61 14.39 20.58 1.38
C VAL A 61 13.06 19.88 1.63
N LEU A 62 12.03 20.59 2.09
CA LEU A 62 10.69 20.04 2.31
C LEU A 62 10.13 19.42 1.02
N ILE A 63 10.08 20.21 -0.06
CA ILE A 63 9.48 19.77 -1.33
C ILE A 63 10.28 18.61 -1.93
N SER A 64 11.61 18.74 -1.95
CA SER A 64 12.49 17.72 -2.53
C SER A 64 12.41 16.39 -1.77
N LEU A 65 12.46 16.43 -0.44
CA LEU A 65 12.31 15.22 0.38
C LEU A 65 10.90 14.65 0.34
N PHE A 66 9.87 15.48 0.31
CA PHE A 66 8.49 14.99 0.20
C PHE A 66 8.30 14.14 -1.07
N ILE A 67 8.75 14.64 -2.22
CA ILE A 67 8.69 13.90 -3.50
C ILE A 67 9.57 12.64 -3.41
N GLY A 68 10.79 12.77 -2.88
CA GLY A 68 11.71 11.64 -2.71
C GLY A 68 11.14 10.52 -1.85
N PHE A 69 10.54 10.86 -0.71
CA PHE A 69 9.90 9.89 0.17
C PHE A 69 8.65 9.27 -0.44
N LEU A 70 7.81 10.03 -1.15
CA LEU A 70 6.66 9.46 -1.85
C LEU A 70 7.08 8.39 -2.87
N ILE A 71 8.09 8.70 -3.68
CA ILE A 71 8.63 7.75 -4.67
C ILE A 71 9.27 6.55 -3.96
N GLY A 72 10.09 6.79 -2.94
CA GLY A 72 10.75 5.74 -2.16
C GLY A 72 9.74 4.80 -1.48
N CYS A 73 8.71 5.36 -0.84
CA CYS A 73 7.60 4.61 -0.28
C CYS A 73 6.90 3.79 -1.36
N SER A 74 6.64 4.34 -2.55
CA SER A 74 6.02 3.56 -3.64
C SER A 74 6.84 2.31 -4.00
N PHE A 75 8.15 2.43 -4.17
CA PHE A 75 9.02 1.28 -4.42
C PHE A 75 9.02 0.27 -3.27
N MET A 76 9.11 0.77 -2.03
CA MET A 76 9.08 -0.06 -0.83
C MET A 76 7.77 -0.83 -0.71
N PHE A 77 6.63 -0.17 -0.96
CA PHE A 77 5.31 -0.79 -0.97
C PHE A 77 5.18 -1.83 -2.08
N ARG A 78 5.70 -1.57 -3.28
CA ARG A 78 5.74 -2.57 -4.37
C ARG A 78 6.52 -3.82 -3.95
N TYR A 79 7.63 -3.64 -3.24
CA TYR A 79 8.42 -4.76 -2.70
C TYR A 79 7.68 -5.53 -1.59
N PHE A 80 7.12 -4.84 -0.60
CA PHE A 80 6.38 -5.49 0.51
C PHE A 80 5.10 -6.20 0.07
N LYS A 81 4.52 -5.78 -1.05
CA LYS A 81 3.33 -6.40 -1.64
C LYS A 81 3.67 -7.51 -2.62
N ARG A 82 4.95 -7.79 -2.85
CA ARG A 82 5.37 -8.95 -3.64
C ARG A 82 4.89 -10.22 -2.94
N ASP A 83 4.29 -11.12 -3.71
CA ASP A 83 3.73 -12.40 -3.25
C ASP A 83 2.51 -12.28 -2.32
N LYS A 84 2.01 -11.07 -2.04
CA LYS A 84 0.79 -10.85 -1.27
C LYS A 84 -0.44 -10.65 -2.17
N PRO A 85 -1.62 -11.07 -1.71
CA PRO A 85 -2.86 -10.87 -2.45
C PRO A 85 -3.29 -9.40 -2.51
N ARG A 86 -4.16 -9.11 -3.48
CA ARG A 86 -4.77 -7.78 -3.63
C ARG A 86 -5.66 -7.46 -2.42
N GLY A 87 -5.64 -6.21 -1.96
CA GLY A 87 -6.41 -5.78 -0.77
C GLY A 87 -5.80 -6.12 0.59
N TYR A 88 -4.75 -6.96 0.65
CA TYR A 88 -4.12 -7.38 1.92
C TYR A 88 -3.69 -6.20 2.81
N PHE A 89 -3.06 -5.17 2.21
CA PHE A 89 -2.50 -4.06 2.98
C PHE A 89 -3.59 -3.13 3.53
N GLY A 90 -4.63 -2.85 2.73
CA GLY A 90 -5.79 -2.08 3.18
C GLY A 90 -6.52 -2.79 4.32
N ALA A 91 -6.73 -4.10 4.22
CA ALA A 91 -7.31 -4.91 5.29
C ALA A 91 -6.43 -4.91 6.56
N LEU A 92 -5.10 -5.02 6.42
CA LEU A 92 -4.17 -4.97 7.55
C LEU A 92 -4.20 -3.62 8.29
N ILE A 93 -4.18 -2.50 7.56
CA ILE A 93 -4.26 -1.15 8.14
C ILE A 93 -5.58 -1.00 8.89
N LYS A 94 -6.70 -1.31 8.24
CA LYS A 94 -8.05 -1.21 8.82
C LYS A 94 -8.20 -2.07 10.06
N THR A 95 -7.63 -3.28 10.05
CA THR A 95 -7.60 -4.18 11.22
C THR A 95 -6.77 -3.60 12.36
N ARG A 96 -5.58 -3.04 12.07
CA ARG A 96 -4.72 -2.41 13.09
C ARG A 96 -5.33 -1.14 13.68
N LEU A 97 -6.05 -0.36 12.87
CA LEU A 97 -6.73 0.85 13.32
C LEU A 97 -8.06 0.56 14.02
N GLY A 98 -8.53 -0.69 14.02
CA GLY A 98 -9.84 -1.06 14.57
C GLY A 98 -11.02 -0.50 13.78
N ILE A 99 -10.78 -0.01 12.55
CA ILE A 99 -11.76 0.60 11.68
C ILE A 99 -12.13 -0.43 10.60
N GLY A 100 -13.12 -1.26 10.88
CA GLY A 100 -13.62 -2.26 9.93
C GLY A 100 -14.34 -3.42 10.62
N GLY A 101 -15.36 -3.99 9.95
CA GLY A 101 -16.00 -5.21 10.42
C GLY A 101 -15.01 -6.38 10.46
N LYS A 102 -15.17 -7.28 11.43
CA LYS A 102 -14.39 -8.53 11.55
C LYS A 102 -14.53 -9.48 10.35
N SER A 103 -15.36 -9.11 9.38
CA SER A 103 -15.74 -9.88 8.20
C SER A 103 -14.94 -9.45 6.98
N TYR A 104 -13.61 -9.49 7.06
CA TYR A 104 -12.85 -9.65 5.83
C TYR A 104 -13.09 -11.09 5.37
N TYR A 105 -13.49 -11.29 4.11
CA TYR A 105 -13.53 -12.61 3.50
C TYR A 105 -12.10 -13.18 3.43
N LEU A 106 -11.65 -13.72 4.56
CA LEU A 106 -10.58 -14.70 4.66
C LEU A 106 -11.28 -16.05 4.52
N ARG A 107 -11.54 -16.50 3.29
CA ARG A 107 -11.74 -17.95 3.12
C ARG A 107 -10.43 -18.61 3.54
N ASP A 108 -10.51 -19.73 4.26
CA ASP A 108 -9.37 -20.60 4.63
C ASP A 108 -8.68 -21.24 3.40
N GLU A 109 -8.98 -20.77 2.19
CA GLU A 109 -8.27 -21.14 0.99
C GLU A 109 -7.09 -20.20 0.82
N PRO A 110 -5.89 -20.72 0.49
CA PRO A 110 -4.74 -19.86 0.21
C PRO A 110 -5.15 -18.85 -0.84
N LEU A 111 -4.83 -17.57 -0.62
CA LEU A 111 -5.07 -16.53 -1.60
C LEU A 111 -4.24 -16.82 -2.86
N ILE A 112 -4.78 -17.63 -3.77
CA ILE A 112 -4.13 -17.99 -5.02
C ILE A 112 -4.37 -16.84 -5.99
N ILE A 113 -3.36 -15.99 -6.05
CA ILE A 113 -2.78 -15.27 -7.18
C ILE A 113 -2.07 -14.10 -6.51
N GLY A 114 -0.87 -14.40 -6.00
CA GLY A 114 0.08 -13.36 -5.64
C GLY A 114 0.32 -12.44 -6.84
N ARG A 115 0.81 -11.23 -6.59
CA ARG A 115 1.15 -10.25 -7.65
C ARG A 115 2.28 -10.71 -8.59
N THR A 116 2.80 -11.93 -8.42
CA THR A 116 4.01 -12.44 -9.05
C THR A 116 3.70 -13.78 -9.75
N ASN A 117 4.17 -13.95 -11.00
CA ASN A 117 4.09 -15.20 -11.78
C ASN A 117 4.99 -16.35 -11.25
N LYS A 118 5.25 -16.42 -9.94
CA LYS A 118 5.91 -17.60 -9.37
C LYS A 118 4.84 -18.66 -9.17
N ARG A 119 4.87 -19.72 -10.01
CA ARG A 119 4.06 -20.92 -9.82
C ARG A 119 4.29 -21.41 -8.39
N VAL A 120 3.22 -21.44 -7.60
CA VAL A 120 3.19 -22.20 -6.35
C VAL A 120 3.22 -23.66 -6.78
N VAL A 121 4.38 -24.30 -6.63
CA VAL A 121 4.49 -25.75 -6.84
C VAL A 121 3.78 -26.39 -5.66
N VAL A 122 2.59 -26.91 -5.92
CA VAL A 122 1.87 -27.78 -4.99
C VAL A 122 2.59 -29.12 -5.07
N TYR A 123 3.21 -29.56 -3.97
CA TYR A 123 3.66 -30.94 -3.84
C TYR A 123 2.46 -31.77 -3.41
N GLU A 124 2.23 -32.88 -4.10
CA GLU A 124 1.20 -33.89 -3.82
C GLU A 124 1.32 -34.49 -2.42
#